data_AF-A0A162XCL5-F1
#
_entry.id   AF-A0A162XCL5-F1
#
_cell.length_a   1.000
_cell.length_b   1.000
_cell.length_c   1.000
_cell.angle_alpha   90.00
_cell.angle_beta   90.00
_cell.angle_gamma   90.00
#
_symmetry.space_group_name_H-M   'P 1'
#
loop_
_entity.id
_entity.type
_entity.pdbx_description
1 polymer ?
#
loop_
_entity_poly.entity_id
_entity_poly.type
_entity_poly.pdbx_seq_one_letter_code
_entity_poly.pdbx_strand_id
1 'polypeptide(L)'
;MTGDTRGGLRSEIMANWISSKDLTLWNLELAFGIPTYERVHTSGGVFKSIIDFFLLREEQFHDMQMKIHDELALDSDHHLCELFFQPVFIPQLLTENSVCQLWKLQRLEIKEVYKKYQRRFEVGSDTLQQEIQQTLEDTSILCPVVLEAYSQRLNETIYKALDDSVGRVSPRPKVWKNFWNAELQHLADQRQELYHWQRRVGNDFERIKAHAEYVAANQDLQTAVWAARQQIWYDFCDKIQKAPSEMVSTLKRMEIW
;
A
#
# COMPACT_ATOMS: atom_id res chain seq x y z
N MET A 1 31.28 -1.96 -2.76
CA MET A 1 30.35 -0.84 -3.03
C MET A 1 29.74 -0.25 -1.76
N THR A 2 29.40 -1.03 -0.74
CA THR A 2 28.71 -0.53 0.48
C THR A 2 29.53 -0.66 1.78
N GLY A 3 30.79 -1.09 1.68
CA GLY A 3 31.58 -1.52 2.83
C GLY A 3 31.41 -3.01 3.15
N ASP A 4 30.55 -3.73 2.43
CA ASP A 4 30.51 -5.19 2.47
C ASP A 4 31.77 -5.78 1.80
N THR A 5 32.33 -6.81 2.43
CA THR A 5 33.52 -7.53 1.97
C THR A 5 33.21 -8.52 0.85
N ARG A 6 31.93 -8.80 0.59
CA ARG A 6 31.47 -9.72 -0.45
C ARG A 6 31.14 -8.99 -1.75
N GLY A 7 32.15 -8.80 -2.59
CA GLY A 7 31.99 -8.37 -3.98
C GLY A 7 31.78 -9.56 -4.94
N GLY A 8 31.05 -9.35 -6.03
CA GLY A 8 30.87 -10.35 -7.10
C GLY A 8 30.10 -9.80 -8.29
N LEU A 9 29.84 -10.64 -9.30
CA LEU A 9 29.18 -10.24 -10.56
C LEU A 9 27.86 -9.47 -10.34
N ARG A 10 27.07 -9.85 -9.33
CA ARG A 10 25.81 -9.16 -8.99
C ARG A 10 26.05 -7.71 -8.55
N SER A 11 27.13 -7.43 -7.83
CA SER A 11 27.48 -6.06 -7.40
C SER A 11 27.87 -5.18 -8.58
N GLU A 12 28.54 -5.73 -9.59
CA GLU A 12 28.91 -4.99 -10.82
C GLU A 12 27.67 -4.67 -11.66
N ILE A 13 26.76 -5.63 -11.83
CA ILE A 13 25.48 -5.41 -12.53
C ILE A 13 24.67 -4.31 -11.84
N MET A 14 24.60 -4.36 -10.50
CA MET A 14 23.90 -3.36 -9.71
C MET A 14 24.55 -1.98 -9.85
N ALA A 15 25.88 -1.88 -9.80
CA ALA A 15 26.62 -0.63 -10.01
C ALA A 15 26.29 0.00 -11.36
N ASN A 16 26.33 -0.82 -12.42
CA ASN A 16 26.04 -0.37 -13.78
C ASN A 16 24.60 0.13 -13.91
N TRP A 17 23.65 -0.57 -13.29
CA TRP A 17 22.24 -0.16 -13.30
C TRP A 17 22.03 1.16 -12.56
N ILE A 18 22.59 1.30 -11.35
CA ILE A 18 22.54 2.53 -10.54
C ILE A 18 23.09 3.72 -11.35
N SER A 19 24.27 3.56 -11.95
CA SER A 19 24.88 4.60 -12.79
C SER A 19 24.04 4.92 -14.02
N SER A 20 23.45 3.92 -14.69
CA SER A 20 22.60 4.13 -15.88
C SER A 20 21.29 4.87 -15.59
N LYS A 21 20.85 4.89 -14.34
CA LYS A 21 19.60 5.52 -13.88
C LYS A 21 19.81 6.80 -13.10
N ASP A 22 21.07 7.24 -12.98
CA ASP A 22 21.46 8.41 -12.21
C ASP A 22 20.92 8.33 -10.78
N LEU A 23 21.12 7.17 -10.13
CA LEU A 23 20.70 6.93 -8.75
C LEU A 23 21.91 7.01 -7.83
N THR A 24 21.70 7.53 -6.63
CA THR A 24 22.70 7.52 -5.55
C THR A 24 22.38 6.38 -4.58
N LEU A 25 23.41 5.61 -4.22
CA LEU A 25 23.31 4.55 -3.21
C LEU A 25 23.60 5.11 -1.82
N TRP A 26 22.55 5.41 -1.07
CA TRP A 26 22.66 6.16 0.18
C TRP A 26 23.23 5.35 1.34
N ASN A 27 23.20 4.01 1.27
CA ASN A 27 23.93 3.16 2.22
C ASN A 27 25.44 3.41 2.19
N LEU A 28 26.00 3.73 1.01
CA LEU A 28 27.42 4.04 0.88
C LEU A 28 27.76 5.36 1.56
N GLU A 29 26.91 6.37 1.40
CA GLU A 29 27.17 7.72 1.91
C GLU A 29 26.82 7.89 3.40
N LEU A 30 25.72 7.28 3.86
CA LEU A 30 25.14 7.57 5.18
C LEU A 30 25.31 6.43 6.19
N ALA A 31 25.61 5.21 5.75
CA ALA A 31 25.69 4.04 6.64
C ALA A 31 26.79 3.04 6.19
N PHE A 32 27.94 3.58 5.79
CA PHE A 32 29.02 2.78 5.21
C PHE A 32 29.48 1.63 6.12
N GLY A 33 29.48 0.41 5.60
CA GLY A 33 29.98 -0.77 6.31
C GLY A 33 29.09 -1.29 7.44
N ILE A 34 27.95 -0.65 7.70
CA ILE A 34 27.01 -1.10 8.72
C ILE A 34 26.12 -2.20 8.10
N PRO A 35 26.10 -3.42 8.67
CA PRO A 35 25.34 -4.53 8.11
C PRO A 35 23.84 -4.28 8.20
N THR A 36 23.10 -4.64 7.15
CA THR A 36 21.62 -4.66 7.18
C THR A 36 21.08 -6.06 7.45
N TYR A 37 21.96 -7.07 7.41
CA TYR A 37 21.65 -8.46 7.63
C TYR A 37 22.71 -9.10 8.51
N GLU A 38 22.27 -9.86 9.51
CA GLU A 38 23.09 -10.57 10.45
C GLU A 38 22.47 -11.91 10.81
N ARG A 39 23.22 -12.99 10.61
CA ARG A 39 22.81 -14.34 10.97
C ARG A 39 23.88 -15.03 11.79
N VAL A 40 23.50 -15.64 12.89
CA VAL A 40 24.39 -16.53 13.65
C VAL A 40 24.47 -17.89 12.96
N HIS A 41 25.67 -18.28 12.54
CA HIS A 41 25.93 -19.58 11.94
C HIS A 41 25.97 -20.67 13.03
N THR A 42 25.65 -21.91 12.66
CA THR A 42 25.65 -23.06 13.57
C THR A 42 27.01 -23.35 14.22
N SER A 43 28.09 -22.84 13.62
CA SER A 43 29.46 -22.91 14.14
C SER A 43 29.79 -21.83 15.17
N GLY A 44 28.82 -21.00 15.59
CA GLY A 44 29.01 -19.89 16.53
C GLY A 44 29.60 -18.62 15.91
N GLY A 45 29.88 -18.62 14.61
CA GLY A 45 30.33 -17.43 13.88
C GLY A 45 29.14 -16.55 13.48
N VAL A 46 29.29 -15.24 13.57
CA VAL A 46 28.27 -14.29 13.13
C VAL A 46 28.55 -13.88 11.69
N PHE A 47 27.58 -14.10 10.82
CA PHE A 47 27.63 -13.70 9.42
C PHE A 47 26.91 -12.37 9.22
N LYS A 48 27.61 -11.36 8.71
CA LYS A 48 27.09 -10.00 8.47
C LYS A 48 27.17 -9.66 6.97
N SER A 49 26.16 -8.99 6.43
CA SER A 49 26.11 -8.52 5.03
C SER A 49 25.26 -7.26 4.88
N ILE A 50 25.44 -6.55 3.78
CA ILE A 50 24.66 -5.35 3.41
C ILE A 50 23.89 -5.69 2.13
N ILE A 51 22.60 -5.95 2.26
CA ILE A 51 21.74 -6.42 1.16
C ILE A 51 20.44 -5.61 1.00
N ASP A 52 20.17 -4.68 1.92
CA ASP A 52 19.01 -3.79 1.89
C ASP A 52 19.50 -2.38 1.52
N PHE A 53 18.98 -1.82 0.42
CA PHE A 53 19.54 -0.61 -0.19
C PHE A 53 18.51 0.53 -0.32
N PHE A 54 18.95 1.75 -0.05
CA PHE A 54 18.23 2.99 -0.36
C PHE A 54 18.83 3.65 -1.60
N LEU A 55 18.01 3.78 -2.64
CA LEU A 55 18.39 4.30 -3.94
C LEU A 55 17.49 5.49 -4.30
N LEU A 56 18.06 6.68 -4.31
CA LEU A 56 17.33 7.93 -4.57
C LEU A 56 18.21 8.88 -5.37
N ARG A 57 17.58 9.78 -6.13
CA ARG A 57 18.27 10.92 -6.76
C ARG A 57 18.54 12.00 -5.73
N GLU A 58 19.78 12.48 -5.69
CA GLU A 58 20.23 13.51 -4.75
C GLU A 58 19.44 14.82 -4.89
N GLU A 59 19.13 15.23 -6.11
CA GLU A 59 18.44 16.49 -6.39
C GLU A 59 17.00 16.56 -5.84
N GLN A 60 16.43 15.43 -5.40
CA GLN A 60 15.05 15.35 -4.93
C GLN A 60 14.91 15.55 -3.41
N PHE A 61 16.00 15.47 -2.66
CA PHE A 61 15.97 15.41 -1.20
C PHE A 61 17.16 16.14 -0.55
N HIS A 62 16.93 16.74 0.62
CA HIS A 62 17.95 17.38 1.46
C HIS A 62 17.88 16.84 2.89
N ASP A 63 18.90 17.15 3.70
CA ASP A 63 19.02 16.73 5.11
C ASP A 63 18.85 15.22 5.30
N MET A 64 19.40 14.45 4.37
CA MET A 64 19.30 13.01 4.38
C MET A 64 20.09 12.39 5.54
N GLN A 65 19.46 11.52 6.30
CA GLN A 65 20.07 10.78 7.40
C GLN A 65 19.61 9.33 7.35
N MET A 66 20.50 8.41 7.68
CA MET A 66 20.19 6.99 7.71
C MET A 66 20.52 6.42 9.09
N LYS A 67 19.64 5.56 9.60
CA LYS A 67 19.87 4.80 10.82
C LYS A 67 19.62 3.33 10.55
N ILE A 68 20.60 2.50 10.85
CA ILE A 68 20.44 1.04 10.88
C ILE A 68 20.45 0.64 12.35
N HIS A 69 19.40 -0.04 12.78
CA HIS A 69 19.23 -0.47 14.16
C HIS A 69 19.73 -1.89 14.34
N ASP A 70 20.78 -2.06 15.13
CA ASP A 70 21.33 -3.36 15.52
C ASP A 70 20.81 -3.81 16.90
N GLU A 71 20.24 -2.88 17.67
CA GLU A 71 19.72 -3.06 19.01
C GLU A 71 18.26 -3.54 19.04
N LEU A 72 17.54 -3.41 17.93
CA LEU A 72 16.13 -3.76 17.82
C LEU A 72 15.96 -5.17 17.28
N ALA A 73 15.90 -6.16 18.18
CA ALA A 73 15.63 -7.55 17.81
C ALA A 73 14.16 -7.72 17.38
N LEU A 74 13.89 -7.63 16.07
CA LEU A 74 12.58 -7.87 15.48
C LEU A 74 12.31 -9.35 15.14
N ASP A 75 13.02 -10.28 15.79
CA ASP A 75 12.99 -11.72 15.48
C ASP A 75 13.27 -12.02 13.99
N SER A 76 14.15 -11.21 13.40
CA SER A 76 14.57 -11.30 12.00
C SER A 76 16.09 -11.23 11.91
N ASP A 77 16.65 -11.92 10.92
CA ASP A 77 18.06 -11.82 10.55
C ASP A 77 18.35 -10.49 9.82
N HIS A 78 17.33 -9.68 9.50
CA HIS A 78 17.49 -8.34 8.93
C HIS A 78 17.33 -7.23 9.99
N HIS A 79 18.21 -6.24 9.92
CA HIS A 79 18.18 -5.04 10.74
C HIS A 79 17.15 -4.03 10.21
N LEU A 80 16.46 -3.35 11.12
CA LEU A 80 15.57 -2.25 10.75
C LEU A 80 16.43 -1.09 10.21
N CYS A 81 16.10 -0.63 9.00
CA CYS A 81 16.78 0.50 8.38
C CYS A 81 15.79 1.65 8.18
N GLU A 82 16.12 2.81 8.74
CA GLU A 82 15.36 4.05 8.61
C GLU A 82 16.12 5.05 7.76
N LEU A 83 15.42 5.73 6.85
CA LEU A 83 15.95 6.85 6.08
C LEU A 83 15.06 8.06 6.34
N PHE A 84 15.68 9.12 6.84
CA PHE A 84 15.07 10.42 7.08
C PHE A 84 15.54 11.38 5.99
N PHE A 85 14.63 12.20 5.48
CA PHE A 85 14.94 13.20 4.46
C PHE A 85 13.89 14.30 4.45
N GLN A 86 14.26 15.46 3.94
CA GLN A 86 13.35 16.54 3.58
C GLN A 86 13.24 16.59 2.05
N PRO A 87 12.04 16.39 1.47
CA PRO A 87 11.88 16.50 0.02
C PRO A 87 12.02 17.96 -0.43
N VAL A 88 12.71 18.18 -1.55
CA VAL A 88 12.86 19.51 -2.19
C VAL A 88 11.50 20.05 -2.64
N PHE A 89 10.62 19.15 -3.07
CA PHE A 89 9.24 19.45 -3.40
C PHE A 89 8.33 18.46 -2.68
N ILE A 90 7.44 18.98 -1.83
CA ILE A 90 6.32 18.20 -1.31
C ILE A 90 5.19 18.34 -2.33
N PRO A 91 4.87 17.30 -3.13
CA PRO A 91 3.65 17.35 -3.92
C PRO A 91 2.49 17.60 -2.96
N GLN A 92 1.62 18.55 -3.31
CA GLN A 92 0.41 18.80 -2.53
C GLN A 92 -0.36 17.48 -2.47
N LEU A 93 -0.39 16.87 -1.29
CA LEU A 93 -1.24 15.72 -1.05
C LEU A 93 -2.66 16.15 -1.37
N LEU A 94 -3.32 15.40 -2.25
CA LEU A 94 -4.74 15.59 -2.52
C LEU A 94 -5.44 15.61 -1.16
N THR A 95 -6.09 16.74 -0.83
CA THR A 95 -6.82 16.92 0.44
C THR A 95 -7.69 15.69 0.75
N GLU A 96 -7.94 15.41 2.03
CA GLU A 96 -8.68 14.25 2.57
C GLU A 96 -10.05 13.96 1.89
N ASN A 97 -10.57 14.89 1.10
CA ASN A 97 -11.79 14.77 0.31
C ASN A 97 -11.60 14.25 -1.14
N SER A 98 -10.39 13.88 -1.56
CA SER A 98 -10.17 13.18 -2.83
C SER A 98 -10.63 11.72 -2.70
N VAL A 99 -11.95 11.55 -2.64
CA VAL A 99 -12.58 10.23 -2.67
C VAL A 99 -12.10 9.54 -3.95
N CYS A 100 -11.33 8.45 -3.79
CA CYS A 100 -10.90 7.60 -4.89
C CYS A 100 -12.13 7.29 -5.76
N GLN A 101 -12.12 7.75 -7.01
CA GLN A 101 -13.23 7.51 -7.91
C GLN A 101 -13.24 6.01 -8.24
N LEU A 102 -14.40 5.38 -8.07
CA LEU A 102 -14.58 3.96 -8.34
C LEU A 102 -15.60 3.79 -9.45
N TRP A 103 -15.34 2.85 -10.36
CA TRP A 103 -16.21 2.51 -11.48
C TRP A 103 -16.52 1.02 -11.51
N LYS A 104 -17.64 0.64 -12.12
CA LYS A 104 -18.03 -0.77 -12.30
C LYS A 104 -17.28 -1.38 -13.49
N LEU A 105 -15.96 -1.50 -13.40
CA LEU A 105 -15.11 -1.93 -14.53
C LEU A 105 -15.47 -3.30 -15.10
N GLN A 106 -16.04 -4.21 -14.28
CA GLN A 106 -16.60 -5.50 -14.73
C GLN A 106 -17.61 -5.34 -15.88
N ARG A 107 -18.30 -4.20 -15.99
CA ARG A 107 -19.24 -3.93 -17.08
C ARG A 107 -18.55 -3.81 -18.45
N LEU A 108 -17.24 -3.59 -18.50
CA LEU A 108 -16.48 -3.57 -19.75
C LEU A 108 -16.41 -4.96 -20.42
N GLU A 109 -16.70 -6.04 -19.70
CA GLU A 109 -16.86 -7.37 -20.31
C GLU A 109 -18.08 -7.42 -21.25
N ILE A 110 -19.07 -6.54 -21.03
CA ILE A 110 -20.24 -6.43 -21.88
C ILE A 110 -19.86 -5.65 -23.14
N LYS A 111 -19.84 -6.34 -24.29
CA LYS A 111 -19.41 -5.81 -25.59
C LYS A 111 -19.99 -4.43 -25.96
N GLU A 112 -21.28 -4.20 -25.68
CA GLU A 112 -21.94 -2.93 -26.00
C GLU A 112 -21.52 -1.79 -25.06
N VAL A 113 -21.22 -2.09 -23.79
CA VAL A 113 -20.66 -1.13 -22.85
C VAL A 113 -19.22 -0.78 -23.21
N TYR A 114 -18.42 -1.78 -23.60
CA TYR A 114 -17.06 -1.57 -24.08
C TYR A 114 -17.02 -0.67 -25.32
N LYS A 115 -17.85 -0.95 -26.35
CA LYS A 115 -17.94 -0.09 -27.54
C LYS A 115 -18.37 1.34 -27.19
N LYS A 116 -19.28 1.50 -26.22
CA LYS A 116 -19.70 2.81 -25.74
C LYS A 116 -18.54 3.55 -25.07
N TYR A 117 -17.78 2.87 -24.22
CA TYR A 117 -16.55 3.42 -23.61
C TYR A 117 -15.56 3.85 -24.69
N GLN A 118 -15.23 2.94 -25.61
CA GLN A 118 -14.27 3.19 -26.69
C GLN A 118 -14.65 4.43 -27.50
N ARG A 119 -15.90 4.54 -27.97
CA ARG A 119 -16.36 5.72 -28.73
C ARG A 119 -16.24 7.01 -27.92
N ARG A 120 -16.55 6.98 -26.62
CA ARG A 120 -16.48 8.16 -25.76
C ARG A 120 -15.03 8.57 -25.49
N PHE A 121 -14.16 7.59 -25.29
CA PHE A 121 -12.74 7.82 -25.11
C PHE A 121 -12.10 8.37 -26.38
N GLU A 122 -12.36 7.76 -27.55
CA GLU A 122 -11.85 8.20 -28.86
C GLU A 122 -12.17 9.69 -29.12
N VAL A 123 -13.42 10.11 -28.91
CA VAL A 123 -13.82 11.52 -29.08
C VAL A 123 -13.05 12.46 -28.15
N GLY A 124 -12.81 12.04 -26.90
CA GLY A 124 -12.05 12.85 -25.95
C GLY A 124 -10.55 12.87 -26.25
N SER A 125 -9.98 11.74 -26.64
CA SER A 125 -8.57 11.62 -27.00
C SER A 125 -8.24 12.37 -28.28
N ASP A 126 -9.14 12.39 -29.26
CA ASP A 126 -8.96 13.17 -30.50
C ASP A 126 -8.87 14.68 -30.19
N THR A 127 -9.68 15.16 -29.25
CA THR A 127 -9.65 16.56 -28.79
C THR A 127 -8.32 16.86 -28.10
N LEU A 128 -7.89 16.00 -27.18
CA LEU A 128 -6.60 16.15 -26.47
C LEU A 128 -5.41 16.08 -27.44
N GLN A 129 -5.47 15.20 -28.44
CA GLN A 129 -4.43 15.07 -29.45
C GLN A 129 -4.29 16.36 -30.27
N GLN A 130 -5.41 17.00 -30.64
CA GLN A 130 -5.39 18.29 -31.33
C GLN A 130 -4.82 19.40 -30.44
N GLU A 131 -5.18 19.46 -29.15
CA GLU A 131 -4.64 20.41 -28.17
C GLU A 131 -3.11 20.26 -28.03
N ILE A 132 -2.63 19.02 -27.92
CA ILE A 132 -1.18 18.72 -27.86
C ILE A 132 -0.50 19.15 -29.15
N GLN A 133 -1.06 18.82 -30.32
CA GLN A 133 -0.46 19.14 -31.60
C GLN A 133 -0.35 20.65 -31.83
N GLN A 134 -1.37 21.43 -31.46
CA GLN A 134 -1.33 22.89 -31.52
C GLN A 134 -0.27 23.47 -30.58
N THR A 135 -0.11 22.89 -29.39
CA THR A 135 0.89 23.36 -28.42
C THR A 135 2.30 22.89 -28.76
N LEU A 136 2.47 21.86 -29.59
CA LEU A 136 3.79 21.46 -30.10
C LEU A 136 4.32 22.43 -31.16
N GLU A 137 3.41 23.16 -31.84
CA GLU A 137 3.77 24.18 -32.84
C GLU A 137 4.26 25.48 -32.17
N ASP A 138 3.80 25.77 -30.95
CA ASP A 138 4.29 26.85 -30.08
C ASP A 138 5.37 26.30 -29.13
N THR A 139 6.62 26.78 -29.23
CA THR A 139 7.84 26.14 -28.71
C THR A 139 8.01 26.06 -27.16
N SER A 140 6.94 26.09 -26.36
CA SER A 140 6.91 26.12 -24.87
C SER A 140 6.65 24.75 -24.19
N ILE A 141 7.01 23.65 -24.86
CA ILE A 141 6.63 22.27 -24.46
C ILE A 141 7.31 21.78 -23.17
N LEU A 142 8.43 22.39 -22.78
CA LEU A 142 9.26 21.91 -21.66
C LEU A 142 8.83 22.41 -20.28
N CYS A 143 7.70 23.12 -20.17
CA CYS A 143 7.20 23.56 -18.86
C CYS A 143 6.53 22.39 -18.13
N PRO A 144 6.99 21.97 -16.94
CA PRO A 144 6.37 20.89 -16.16
C PRO A 144 4.87 21.10 -15.88
N VAL A 145 4.43 22.36 -15.83
CA VAL A 145 3.02 22.74 -15.66
C VAL A 145 2.16 22.29 -16.83
N VAL A 146 2.69 22.34 -18.05
CA VAL A 146 1.99 21.93 -19.27
C VAL A 146 1.84 20.40 -19.31
N LEU A 147 2.88 19.66 -18.91
CA LEU A 147 2.82 18.20 -18.81
C LEU A 147 1.81 17.73 -17.76
N GLU A 148 1.77 18.37 -16.60
CA GLU A 148 0.79 18.06 -15.56
C GLU A 148 -0.64 18.34 -16.03
N ALA A 149 -0.85 19.45 -16.75
CA ALA A 149 -2.15 19.77 -17.35
C ALA A 149 -2.61 18.69 -18.35
N TYR A 150 -1.71 18.17 -19.19
CA TYR A 150 -2.05 17.06 -20.09
C TYR A 150 -2.32 15.75 -19.36
N SER A 151 -1.56 15.45 -18.30
CA SER A 151 -1.81 14.31 -17.42
C SER A 151 -3.21 14.39 -16.81
N GLN A 152 -3.56 15.55 -16.24
CA GLN A 152 -4.90 15.81 -15.71
C GLN A 152 -5.98 15.66 -16.80
N ARG A 153 -5.75 16.20 -17.99
CA ARG A 153 -6.72 16.16 -19.09
C ARG A 153 -6.96 14.76 -19.64
N LEU A 154 -5.90 13.95 -19.71
CA LEU A 154 -6.00 12.54 -20.05
C LEU A 154 -6.82 11.79 -19.00
N ASN A 155 -6.53 12.01 -17.72
CA ASN A 155 -7.29 11.41 -16.61
C ASN A 155 -8.76 11.80 -16.66
N GLU A 156 -9.09 13.09 -16.86
CA GLU A 156 -10.47 13.57 -17.04
C GLU A 156 -11.18 12.88 -18.22
N THR A 157 -10.47 12.68 -19.33
CA THR A 157 -10.99 12.00 -20.52
C THR A 157 -11.36 10.55 -20.21
N ILE A 158 -10.47 9.83 -19.52
CA ILE A 158 -10.71 8.45 -19.06
C ILE A 158 -11.92 8.43 -18.11
N TYR A 159 -11.94 9.32 -17.12
CA TYR A 159 -12.98 9.35 -16.09
C TYR A 159 -14.36 9.66 -16.68
N LYS A 160 -14.45 10.62 -17.59
CA LYS A 160 -15.70 10.96 -18.29
C LYS A 160 -16.19 9.80 -19.16
N ALA A 161 -15.28 9.14 -19.89
CA ALA A 161 -15.64 7.97 -20.69
C ALA A 161 -16.16 6.82 -19.81
N LEU A 162 -15.56 6.60 -18.64
CA LEU A 162 -16.01 5.61 -17.67
C LEU A 162 -17.35 5.99 -17.01
N ASP A 163 -17.54 7.25 -16.63
CA ASP A 163 -18.80 7.75 -16.08
C ASP A 163 -19.97 7.51 -17.05
N ASP A 164 -19.77 7.83 -18.32
CA ASP A 164 -20.80 7.68 -19.36
C ASP A 164 -21.09 6.22 -19.73
N SER A 165 -20.13 5.31 -19.56
CA SER A 165 -20.24 3.92 -20.03
C SER A 165 -20.59 2.94 -18.90
N VAL A 166 -19.72 2.84 -17.90
CA VAL A 166 -19.81 1.85 -16.82
C VAL A 166 -20.49 2.42 -15.57
N GLY A 167 -20.49 3.74 -15.41
CA GLY A 167 -21.09 4.44 -14.28
C GLY A 167 -20.28 4.30 -12.98
N ARG A 168 -20.53 5.23 -12.05
CA ARG A 168 -19.81 5.31 -10.78
C ARG A 168 -20.24 4.24 -9.78
N VAL A 169 -19.30 3.89 -8.90
CA VAL A 169 -19.49 3.13 -7.68
C VAL A 169 -19.28 4.11 -6.54
N SER A 170 -20.30 4.31 -5.70
CA SER A 170 -20.08 4.95 -4.41
C SER A 170 -19.11 4.07 -3.62
N PRO A 171 -18.05 4.65 -3.01
CA PRO A 171 -17.21 3.90 -2.09
C PRO A 171 -18.13 3.25 -1.07
N ARG A 172 -18.25 1.93 -1.13
CA ARG A 172 -18.89 1.24 -0.01
C ARG A 172 -17.93 1.44 1.15
N PRO A 173 -18.42 1.83 2.34
CA PRO A 173 -17.57 1.76 3.51
C PRO A 173 -16.98 0.34 3.52
N LYS A 174 -15.67 0.22 3.74
CA LYS A 174 -15.01 -1.07 3.97
C LYS A 174 -15.49 -1.63 5.32
N VAL A 175 -16.80 -1.87 5.48
CA VAL A 175 -17.30 -2.86 6.44
C VAL A 175 -17.07 -4.20 5.73
N TRP A 176 -15.80 -4.55 5.61
CA TRP A 176 -15.31 -5.69 4.83
C TRP A 176 -15.89 -7.03 5.28
N LYS A 177 -16.67 -7.05 6.37
CA LYS A 177 -17.49 -8.16 6.80
C LYS A 177 -18.79 -7.63 7.41
N ASN A 178 -19.95 -8.05 6.91
CA ASN A 178 -21.27 -7.62 7.42
C ASN A 178 -21.51 -7.96 8.91
N PHE A 179 -20.67 -8.80 9.50
CA PHE A 179 -20.69 -9.13 10.94
C PHE A 179 -19.88 -8.17 11.80
N TRP A 180 -19.10 -7.27 11.20
CA TRP A 180 -18.28 -6.32 11.95
C TRP A 180 -19.16 -5.24 12.57
N ASN A 181 -19.09 -5.07 13.88
CA ASN A 181 -19.90 -4.13 14.66
C ASN A 181 -19.01 -3.31 15.60
N ALA A 182 -19.60 -2.35 16.32
CA ALA A 182 -18.87 -1.46 17.23
C ALA A 182 -18.15 -2.20 18.38
N GLU A 183 -18.71 -3.30 18.85
CA GLU A 183 -18.13 -4.13 19.91
C GLU A 183 -16.88 -4.87 19.42
N LEU A 184 -16.93 -5.45 18.22
CA LEU A 184 -15.76 -6.08 17.60
C LEU A 184 -14.65 -5.07 17.30
N GLN A 185 -15.02 -3.84 16.92
CA GLN A 185 -14.06 -2.76 16.74
C GLN A 185 -13.37 -2.41 18.05
N HIS A 186 -14.15 -2.23 19.13
CA HIS A 186 -13.61 -1.95 20.47
C HIS A 186 -12.63 -3.05 20.95
N LEU A 187 -13.00 -4.33 20.80
CA LEU A 187 -12.11 -5.45 21.13
C LEU A 187 -10.84 -5.49 20.26
N ALA A 188 -10.97 -5.14 18.98
CA ALA A 188 -9.84 -5.07 18.05
C ALA A 188 -8.86 -3.95 18.41
N ASP A 189 -9.40 -2.78 18.78
CA ASP A 189 -8.63 -1.61 19.21
C ASP A 189 -7.92 -1.91 20.53
N GLN A 190 -8.63 -2.48 21.52
CA GLN A 190 -8.05 -2.91 22.80
C GLN A 190 -6.91 -3.93 22.60
N ARG A 191 -7.10 -4.94 21.75
CA ARG A 191 -6.04 -5.90 21.40
C ARG A 191 -4.84 -5.19 20.76
N GLN A 192 -5.08 -4.20 19.90
CA GLN A 192 -4.03 -3.46 19.21
C GLN A 192 -3.24 -2.56 20.17
N GLU A 193 -3.91 -1.90 21.11
CA GLU A 193 -3.27 -1.11 22.17
C GLU A 193 -2.35 -1.99 23.03
N LEU A 194 -2.84 -3.17 23.44
CA LEU A 194 -2.07 -4.14 24.23
C LEU A 194 -0.89 -4.72 23.44
N TYR A 195 -1.05 -4.96 22.14
CA TYR A 195 0.06 -5.35 21.26
C TYR A 195 1.16 -4.27 21.22
N HIS A 196 0.78 -2.99 21.07
CA HIS A 196 1.74 -1.88 21.09
C HIS A 196 2.37 -1.69 22.46
N TRP A 197 1.62 -1.90 23.53
CA TRP A 197 2.14 -1.83 24.89
C TRP A 197 3.15 -2.94 25.15
N GLN A 198 2.84 -4.20 24.82
CA GLN A 198 3.76 -5.34 24.96
C GLN A 198 5.12 -5.08 24.30
N ARG A 199 5.15 -4.38 23.16
CA ARG A 199 6.38 -4.03 22.43
C ARG A 199 7.16 -2.84 23.02
N ARG A 200 6.54 -2.03 23.87
CA ARG A 200 7.16 -0.84 24.49
C ARG A 200 7.70 -1.10 25.90
N VAL A 201 7.33 -2.22 26.51
CA VAL A 201 7.73 -2.59 27.86
C VAL A 201 9.18 -3.08 27.88
N GLY A 202 10.00 -2.45 28.73
CA GLY A 202 11.45 -2.67 28.76
C GLY A 202 11.95 -3.73 29.76
N ASN A 203 11.11 -4.20 30.69
CA ASN A 203 11.52 -5.22 31.67
C ASN A 203 10.83 -6.58 31.46
N ASP A 204 11.52 -7.67 31.75
CA ASP A 204 11.07 -9.02 31.38
C ASP A 204 9.83 -9.50 32.14
N PHE A 205 9.64 -9.08 33.40
CA PHE A 205 8.46 -9.44 34.18
C PHE A 205 7.19 -8.75 33.65
N GLU A 206 7.27 -7.46 33.32
CA GLU A 206 6.17 -6.74 32.68
C GLU A 206 5.95 -7.24 31.25
N ARG A 207 6.97 -7.69 30.52
CA ARG A 207 6.79 -8.32 29.19
C ARG A 207 5.94 -9.59 29.27
N ILE A 208 6.17 -10.43 30.29
CA ILE A 208 5.35 -11.64 30.50
C ILE A 208 3.91 -11.27 30.80
N LYS A 209 3.69 -10.31 31.71
CA LYS A 209 2.35 -9.80 32.03
C LYS A 209 1.67 -9.20 30.80
N ALA A 210 2.42 -8.40 30.03
CA ALA A 210 1.93 -7.75 28.83
C ALA A 210 1.56 -8.72 27.73
N HIS A 211 2.35 -9.76 27.57
CA HIS A 211 2.04 -10.83 26.65
C HIS A 211 0.78 -11.59 27.07
N ALA A 212 0.62 -11.89 28.36
CA ALA A 212 -0.58 -12.56 28.86
C ALA A 212 -1.86 -11.73 28.64
N GLU A 213 -1.80 -10.42 28.88
CA GLU A 213 -2.93 -9.50 28.64
C GLU A 213 -3.26 -9.37 27.14
N TYR A 214 -2.25 -9.28 26.27
CA TYR A 214 -2.45 -9.31 24.83
C TYR A 214 -3.10 -10.62 24.35
N VAL A 215 -2.62 -11.77 24.85
CA VAL A 215 -3.16 -13.09 24.48
C VAL A 215 -4.62 -13.21 24.90
N ALA A 216 -4.98 -12.75 26.11
CA ALA A 216 -6.36 -12.73 26.59
C ALA A 216 -7.25 -11.85 25.68
N ALA A 217 -6.85 -10.61 25.41
CA ALA A 217 -7.62 -9.71 24.54
C ALA A 217 -7.75 -10.25 23.10
N ASN A 218 -6.73 -10.94 22.59
CA ASN A 218 -6.80 -11.60 21.30
C ASN A 218 -7.79 -12.77 21.29
N GLN A 219 -7.84 -13.55 22.37
CA GLN A 219 -8.80 -14.65 22.54
C GLN A 219 -10.25 -14.13 22.62
N ASP A 220 -10.47 -13.03 23.33
CA ASP A 220 -11.78 -12.39 23.45
C ASP A 220 -12.27 -11.90 22.08
N LEU A 221 -11.40 -11.22 21.32
CA LEU A 221 -11.71 -10.79 19.95
C LEU A 221 -12.05 -11.98 19.04
N GLN A 222 -11.25 -13.06 19.08
CA GLN A 222 -11.50 -14.24 18.24
C GLN A 222 -12.85 -14.90 18.58
N THR A 223 -13.15 -15.00 19.87
CA THR A 223 -14.42 -15.58 20.36
C THR A 223 -15.61 -14.73 19.91
N ALA A 224 -15.52 -13.41 20.07
CA ALA A 224 -16.57 -12.49 19.65
C ALA A 224 -16.77 -12.49 18.12
N VAL A 225 -15.68 -12.52 17.34
CA VAL A 225 -15.74 -12.63 15.87
C VAL A 225 -16.44 -13.92 15.44
N TRP A 226 -16.13 -15.04 16.10
CA TRP A 226 -16.76 -16.32 15.81
C TRP A 226 -18.25 -16.29 16.14
N ALA A 227 -18.63 -15.78 17.31
CA ALA A 227 -20.04 -15.64 17.70
C ALA A 227 -20.82 -14.73 16.73
N ALA A 228 -20.26 -13.59 16.34
CA ALA A 228 -20.89 -12.67 15.39
C ALA A 228 -21.09 -13.32 14.00
N ARG A 229 -20.12 -14.12 13.54
CA ARG A 229 -20.26 -14.90 12.30
C ARG A 229 -21.37 -15.94 12.39
N GLN A 230 -21.46 -16.64 13.51
CA GLN A 230 -22.53 -17.62 13.73
C GLN A 230 -23.91 -16.96 13.78
N GLN A 231 -24.03 -15.80 14.43
CA GLN A 231 -25.30 -15.08 14.50
C GLN A 231 -25.79 -14.70 13.10
N ILE A 232 -24.91 -14.19 12.22
CA ILE A 232 -25.28 -13.91 10.82
C ILE A 232 -25.74 -15.17 10.09
N TRP A 233 -25.10 -16.31 10.33
CA TRP A 233 -25.50 -17.57 9.73
C TRP A 233 -26.89 -18.01 10.21
N TYR A 234 -27.17 -17.93 11.52
CA TYR A 234 -28.49 -18.25 12.06
C TYR A 234 -29.58 -17.30 11.56
N ASP A 235 -29.31 -16.00 11.52
CA ASP A 235 -30.24 -14.99 10.98
C ASP A 235 -30.51 -15.24 9.49
N PHE A 236 -29.51 -15.71 8.75
CA PHE A 236 -29.67 -16.12 7.35
C PHE A 236 -30.55 -17.37 7.23
N CYS A 237 -30.30 -18.42 8.02
CA CYS A 237 -31.14 -19.63 8.04
C CYS A 237 -32.61 -19.33 8.41
N ASP A 238 -32.85 -18.46 9.40
CA ASP A 238 -34.20 -18.04 9.78
C ASP A 238 -34.90 -17.26 8.66
N LYS A 239 -34.18 -16.38 7.96
CA LYS A 239 -34.70 -15.68 6.78
C LYS A 239 -35.01 -16.63 5.63
N ILE A 240 -34.18 -17.67 5.41
CA ILE A 240 -34.44 -18.71 4.41
C ILE A 240 -35.79 -19.38 4.68
N GLN A 241 -36.04 -19.73 5.95
CA GLN A 241 -37.24 -20.44 6.34
C GLN A 241 -38.52 -19.58 6.16
N LYS A 242 -38.40 -18.25 6.22
CA LYS A 242 -39.53 -17.32 6.17
C LYS A 242 -39.84 -16.76 4.77
N ALA A 243 -38.84 -16.55 3.90
CA ALA A 243 -39.04 -15.92 2.59
C ALA A 243 -38.05 -16.44 1.51
N PRO A 244 -38.30 -17.62 0.92
CA PRO A 244 -37.37 -18.26 -0.02
C PRO A 244 -37.12 -17.48 -1.33
N SER A 245 -38.10 -16.69 -1.79
CA SER A 245 -38.10 -16.03 -3.10
C SER A 245 -37.22 -14.77 -3.19
N GLU A 246 -36.87 -14.13 -2.08
CA GLU A 246 -36.04 -12.90 -2.07
C GLU A 246 -34.52 -13.19 -2.18
N MET A 247 -34.12 -14.47 -2.17
CA MET A 247 -32.76 -14.88 -1.80
C MET A 247 -31.73 -15.04 -2.91
N VAL A 248 -32.12 -15.04 -4.18
CA VAL A 248 -31.13 -15.09 -5.28
C VAL A 248 -30.17 -13.89 -5.22
N SER A 249 -30.62 -12.76 -4.65
CA SER A 249 -29.82 -11.55 -4.47
C SER A 249 -28.97 -11.53 -3.19
N THR A 250 -29.27 -12.39 -2.21
CA THR A 250 -28.61 -12.45 -0.90
C THR A 250 -27.50 -13.51 -0.89
N LEU A 251 -27.72 -14.66 -1.53
CA LEU A 251 -26.70 -15.69 -1.75
C LEU A 251 -25.47 -15.14 -2.50
N LYS A 252 -25.69 -14.34 -3.54
CA LYS A 252 -24.62 -13.65 -4.27
C LYS A 252 -23.77 -12.69 -3.42
N ARG A 253 -24.26 -12.25 -2.26
CA ARG A 253 -23.50 -11.38 -1.33
C ARG A 253 -22.66 -12.17 -0.34
N MET A 254 -22.92 -13.46 -0.19
CA MET A 254 -22.21 -14.34 0.74
C MET A 254 -21.11 -15.14 0.05
N GLU A 255 -21.09 -15.28 -1.29
CA GLU A 255 -20.04 -15.97 -2.06
C GLU A 255 -18.68 -15.24 -2.16
N ILE A 256 -18.36 -14.32 -1.24
CA ILE A 256 -17.01 -13.72 -1.12
C ILE A 256 -16.29 -14.29 0.12
N TRP A 257 -16.33 -15.62 0.27
CA TRP A 257 -15.46 -16.36 1.20
C TRP A 257 -14.21 -16.83 0.49
#